data_AF-A0A1E7Z4D5-F1
#
_entry.id   AF-A0A1E7Z4D5-F1
#
_cell.length_a   1.000
_cell.length_b   1.000
_cell.length_c   1.000
_cell.angle_alpha   90.00
_cell.angle_beta   90.00
_cell.angle_gamma   90.00
#
_symmetry.space_group_name_H-M   'P 1'
#
loop_
_entity.id
_entity.type
_entity.pdbx_description
1 polymer ?
#
loop_
_entity_poly.entity_id
_entity_poly.type
_entity_poly.pdbx_seq_one_letter_code
_entity_poly.pdbx_strand_id
1 'polypeptide(L)'
;MPTKHIDDGTAAELDELYVRCVTLTQQPVKEVEVLRLAIQKGIKNIADDDILASMAVKKTVWKGLAEMVWNEVIACWPQDAIPENDFCELAQVHSPTWQRFPSESCRKALFDELHREHIELHDPMFTTASVLFPATDFSMTAEEEQAAREENKRLSTEYVASLPALDGRLYSALSSHEKALAQHYTKQVGFKPDGNGDFVVKVNAGN
;
A
#
# COMPACT_ATOMS: atom_id res chain seq x y z
N MET A 1 -30.50 -40.17 25.70
CA MET A 1 -29.64 -39.88 24.54
C MET A 1 -28.27 -39.51 25.06
N PRO A 2 -27.16 -40.04 24.53
CA PRO A 2 -25.85 -39.55 24.91
C PRO A 2 -25.63 -38.21 24.20
N THR A 3 -25.74 -37.13 24.95
CA THR A 3 -25.28 -35.80 24.53
C THR A 3 -23.79 -35.91 24.24
N LYS A 4 -23.39 -35.73 22.99
CA LYS A 4 -21.98 -35.54 22.62
C LYS A 4 -21.54 -34.23 23.27
N HIS A 5 -21.01 -34.34 24.49
CA HIS A 5 -20.37 -33.22 25.16
C HIS A 5 -19.11 -32.90 24.36
N ILE A 6 -19.12 -31.73 23.71
CA ILE A 6 -17.87 -31.04 23.43
C ILE A 6 -17.21 -30.89 24.81
N ASP A 7 -15.93 -31.28 24.92
CA ASP A 7 -15.16 -31.10 26.15
C ASP A 7 -15.31 -29.64 26.62
N ASP A 8 -15.60 -29.41 27.90
CA ASP A 8 -15.94 -28.07 28.42
C ASP A 8 -14.83 -27.04 28.08
N GLY A 9 -13.57 -27.50 28.01
CA GLY A 9 -12.46 -26.68 27.55
C GLY A 9 -12.56 -26.27 26.07
N THR A 10 -12.99 -27.18 25.19
CA THR A 10 -13.18 -26.87 23.76
C THR A 10 -14.38 -25.95 23.52
N ALA A 11 -15.42 -26.06 24.35
CA ALA A 11 -16.57 -25.16 24.30
C ALA A 11 -16.16 -23.73 24.69
N ALA A 12 -15.37 -23.57 25.76
CA ALA A 12 -14.84 -22.28 26.18
C ALA A 12 -13.92 -21.64 25.11
N GLU A 13 -13.03 -22.42 24.49
CA GLU A 13 -12.17 -21.93 23.40
C GLU A 13 -12.99 -21.45 22.19
N LEU A 14 -14.13 -22.09 21.91
CA LEU A 14 -15.03 -21.69 20.82
C LEU A 14 -15.79 -20.39 21.15
N ASP A 15 -16.22 -20.20 22.40
CA ASP A 15 -16.86 -18.97 22.86
C ASP A 15 -15.89 -17.79 22.81
N GLU A 16 -14.64 -17.98 23.23
CA GLU A 16 -13.58 -16.97 23.10
C GLU A 16 -13.33 -16.60 21.64
N LEU A 17 -13.29 -17.60 20.75
CA LEU A 17 -13.17 -17.37 19.31
C LEU A 17 -14.37 -16.58 18.78
N TYR A 18 -15.59 -16.91 19.21
CA TYR A 18 -16.80 -16.17 18.81
C TYR A 18 -16.71 -14.69 19.21
N VAL A 19 -16.33 -14.40 20.45
CA VAL A 19 -16.13 -13.03 20.96
C VAL A 19 -15.05 -12.31 20.14
N ARG A 20 -13.94 -12.97 19.84
CA ARG A 20 -12.87 -12.41 19.01
C ARG A 20 -13.36 -12.09 17.59
N CYS A 21 -14.14 -12.98 16.97
CA CYS A 21 -14.74 -12.76 15.65
C CYS A 21 -15.66 -11.54 15.63
N VAL A 22 -16.56 -11.42 16.62
CA VAL A 22 -17.48 -10.26 16.72
C VAL A 22 -16.70 -8.96 16.96
N THR A 23 -15.67 -9.01 17.81
CA THR A 23 -14.86 -7.83 18.16
C THR A 23 -14.05 -7.33 16.96
N LEU A 24 -13.40 -8.23 16.23
CA LEU A 24 -12.58 -7.89 15.07
C LEU A 24 -13.43 -7.42 13.87
N THR A 25 -14.54 -8.10 13.60
CA THR A 25 -15.42 -7.76 12.47
C THR A 25 -16.30 -6.53 12.77
N GLN A 26 -16.42 -6.18 14.05
CA GLN A 26 -17.33 -5.15 14.59
C GLN A 26 -18.79 -5.31 14.12
N GLN A 27 -19.23 -6.56 13.93
CA GLN A 27 -20.60 -6.86 13.55
C GLN A 27 -21.05 -8.26 14.02
N PRO A 28 -22.36 -8.55 14.00
CA PRO A 28 -22.87 -9.87 14.37
C PRO A 28 -22.35 -10.96 13.44
N VAL A 29 -21.79 -12.03 14.02
CA VAL A 29 -21.25 -13.19 13.29
C VAL A 29 -22.14 -14.41 13.54
N LYS A 30 -22.35 -15.23 12.51
CA LYS A 30 -23.10 -16.49 12.66
C LYS A 30 -22.22 -17.54 13.30
N GLU A 31 -22.71 -18.22 14.33
CA GLU A 31 -21.99 -19.33 14.99
C GLU A 31 -21.54 -20.42 14.00
N VAL A 32 -22.35 -20.70 12.97
CA VAL A 32 -22.01 -21.68 11.92
C VAL A 32 -20.76 -21.28 11.14
N GLU A 33 -20.51 -19.99 10.93
CA GLU A 33 -19.31 -19.50 10.23
C GLU A 33 -18.07 -19.64 11.11
N VAL A 34 -18.19 -19.33 12.41
CA VAL A 34 -17.12 -19.53 13.40
C VAL A 34 -16.76 -21.02 13.53
N LEU A 35 -17.78 -21.89 13.61
CA LEU A 35 -17.60 -23.34 13.65
C LEU A 35 -16.92 -23.87 12.39
N ARG A 36 -17.30 -23.39 11.20
CA ARG A 36 -16.65 -23.80 9.94
C ARG A 36 -15.18 -23.41 9.93
N LEU A 37 -14.85 -22.18 10.35
CA LEU A 37 -13.47 -21.72 10.44
C LEU A 37 -12.65 -22.56 11.43
N ALA A 38 -13.22 -22.82 12.61
CA ALA A 38 -12.65 -23.70 13.64
C ALA A 38 -12.38 -25.12 13.14
N ILE A 39 -13.31 -25.70 12.37
CA ILE A 39 -13.14 -27.04 11.79
C ILE A 39 -12.05 -27.07 10.71
N GLN A 40 -11.96 -26.02 9.89
CA GLN A 40 -11.02 -25.98 8.77
C GLN A 40 -9.56 -25.74 9.20
N LYS A 41 -9.34 -24.86 10.16
CA LYS A 41 -7.98 -24.49 10.62
C LYS A 41 -7.58 -25.08 11.97
N GLY A 42 -8.56 -25.48 12.78
CA GLY A 42 -8.37 -25.78 14.20
C GLY A 42 -8.40 -24.51 15.04
N ILE A 43 -9.14 -24.53 16.15
CA ILE A 43 -9.42 -23.36 17.00
C ILE A 43 -8.15 -22.61 17.41
N LYS A 44 -7.07 -23.34 17.75
CA LYS A 44 -5.80 -22.77 18.24
C LYS A 44 -4.92 -22.13 17.17
N ASN A 45 -5.21 -22.37 15.89
CA ASN A 45 -4.38 -21.90 14.77
C ASN A 45 -5.01 -20.70 14.04
N ILE A 46 -6.18 -20.21 14.49
CA ILE A 46 -6.89 -19.11 13.83
C ILE A 46 -6.20 -17.78 14.17
N ALA A 47 -5.64 -17.15 13.15
CA ALA A 47 -5.11 -15.79 13.21
C ALA A 47 -6.21 -14.75 12.95
N ASP A 48 -5.96 -13.48 13.27
CA ASP A 48 -6.92 -12.39 12.99
C ASP A 48 -7.18 -12.25 11.48
N ASP A 49 -6.13 -12.44 10.67
CA ASP A 49 -6.21 -12.47 9.21
C ASP A 49 -7.21 -13.51 8.70
N ASP A 50 -7.25 -14.70 9.32
CA ASP A 50 -8.18 -15.75 8.93
C ASP A 50 -9.63 -15.36 9.20
N ILE A 51 -9.88 -14.66 10.31
CA ILE A 51 -11.20 -14.18 10.68
C ILE A 51 -11.66 -13.11 9.68
N LEU A 52 -10.80 -12.12 9.40
CA LEU A 52 -11.12 -11.03 8.49
C LEU A 52 -11.25 -11.49 7.03
N ALA A 53 -10.53 -12.54 6.62
CA ALA A 53 -10.62 -13.12 5.28
C ALA A 53 -11.88 -13.98 5.08
N SER A 54 -12.33 -14.66 6.14
CA SER A 54 -13.39 -15.67 6.05
C SER A 54 -14.78 -15.14 6.35
N MET A 55 -14.88 -13.96 6.97
CA MET A 55 -16.13 -13.40 7.46
C MET A 55 -16.42 -12.06 6.79
N ALA A 56 -17.71 -11.69 6.79
CA ALA A 56 -18.03 -10.30 6.51
C ALA A 56 -17.39 -9.42 7.60
N VAL A 57 -16.90 -8.25 7.22
CA VAL A 57 -16.32 -7.26 8.15
C VAL A 57 -16.99 -5.91 7.93
N LYS A 58 -17.27 -5.18 9.00
CA LYS A 58 -17.83 -3.83 8.91
C LYS A 58 -16.84 -2.88 8.23
N LYS A 59 -17.32 -2.05 7.29
CA LYS A 59 -16.49 -1.11 6.53
C LYS A 59 -15.61 -0.19 7.40
N THR A 60 -16.07 0.20 8.60
CA THR A 60 -15.31 1.05 9.53
C THR A 60 -14.02 0.39 10.03
N VAL A 61 -13.99 -0.95 10.11
CA VAL A 61 -12.78 -1.70 10.48
C VAL A 61 -11.74 -1.56 9.38
N TRP A 62 -12.14 -1.82 8.12
CA TRP A 62 -11.25 -1.65 6.97
C TRP A 62 -10.76 -0.22 6.83
N LYS A 63 -11.63 0.77 7.07
CA LYS A 63 -11.25 2.19 7.08
C LYS A 63 -10.20 2.49 8.15
N GLY A 64 -10.39 2.04 9.38
CA GLY A 64 -9.42 2.26 10.46
C GLY A 64 -8.08 1.55 10.21
N LEU A 65 -8.11 0.33 9.66
CA LEU A 65 -6.90 -0.38 9.25
C LEU A 65 -6.18 0.34 8.10
N ALA A 66 -6.92 0.83 7.10
CA ALA A 66 -6.40 1.61 5.99
C ALA A 66 -5.73 2.90 6.49
N GLU A 67 -6.38 3.66 7.38
CA GLU A 67 -5.80 4.86 7.98
C GLU A 67 -4.49 4.56 8.73
N MET A 68 -4.41 3.43 9.46
CA MET A 68 -3.17 3.02 10.13
C MET A 68 -2.06 2.68 9.13
N VAL A 69 -2.35 1.88 8.09
CA VAL A 69 -1.38 1.56 7.04
C VAL A 69 -0.90 2.84 6.35
N TRP A 70 -1.83 3.74 6.01
CA TRP A 70 -1.50 5.02 5.40
C TRP A 70 -0.57 5.85 6.29
N ASN A 71 -0.89 6.00 7.57
CA ASN A 71 -0.07 6.73 8.53
C ASN A 71 1.34 6.14 8.69
N GLU A 72 1.47 4.81 8.66
CA GLU A 72 2.77 4.11 8.70
C GLU A 72 3.59 4.37 7.42
N VAL A 73 2.94 4.38 6.26
CA VAL A 73 3.59 4.63 4.97
C VAL A 73 4.00 6.10 4.85
N ILE A 74 3.12 7.06 5.15
CA ILE A 74 3.46 8.49 5.06
C ILE A 74 4.51 8.91 6.10
N ALA A 75 4.69 8.16 7.19
CA ALA A 75 5.79 8.39 8.12
C ALA A 75 7.16 8.07 7.50
N CYS A 76 7.19 7.17 6.51
CA CYS A 76 8.41 6.72 5.85
C CYS A 76 8.60 7.33 4.46
N TRP A 77 7.53 7.80 3.82
CA TRP A 77 7.51 8.26 2.44
C TRP A 77 6.67 9.52 2.27
N PRO A 78 7.08 10.49 1.43
CA PRO A 78 6.28 11.69 1.18
C PRO A 78 4.94 11.35 0.52
N GLN A 79 3.85 11.90 1.04
CA GLN A 79 2.48 11.67 0.58
C GLN A 79 2.31 11.85 -0.93
N ASP A 80 2.86 12.93 -1.48
CA ASP A 80 2.78 13.28 -2.90
C ASP A 80 3.60 12.35 -3.80
N ALA A 81 4.50 11.54 -3.22
CA ALA A 81 5.45 10.71 -3.93
C ALA A 81 5.12 9.21 -3.87
N ILE A 82 3.96 8.83 -3.37
CA ILE A 82 3.52 7.43 -3.32
C ILE A 82 2.77 7.13 -4.63
N PRO A 83 3.39 6.47 -5.63
CA PRO A 83 2.66 6.07 -6.81
C PRO A 83 1.68 4.95 -6.47
N GLU A 84 0.49 4.97 -7.08
CA GLU A 84 -0.54 3.93 -6.93
C GLU A 84 0.03 2.52 -7.15
N ASN A 85 0.86 2.38 -8.19
CA ASN A 85 1.42 1.09 -8.61
C ASN A 85 2.45 0.50 -7.62
N ASP A 86 3.22 1.34 -6.92
CA ASP A 86 4.25 0.86 -5.98
C ASP A 86 3.76 0.89 -4.52
N PHE A 87 2.53 1.35 -4.24
CA PHE A 87 1.98 1.42 -2.89
C PHE A 87 2.06 0.08 -2.16
N CYS A 88 1.66 -1.02 -2.82
CA CYS A 88 1.69 -2.35 -2.23
C CYS A 88 3.11 -2.79 -1.84
N GLU A 89 4.12 -2.45 -2.64
CA GLU A 89 5.52 -2.76 -2.35
C GLU A 89 6.03 -1.93 -1.17
N LEU A 90 5.69 -0.63 -1.15
CA LEU A 90 6.04 0.27 -0.04
C LEU A 90 5.38 -0.16 1.28
N ALA A 91 4.08 -0.49 1.25
CA ALA A 91 3.35 -0.99 2.41
C ALA A 91 3.94 -2.31 2.91
N GLN A 92 4.36 -3.20 2.00
CA GLN A 92 5.02 -4.46 2.38
C GLN A 92 6.33 -4.25 3.13
N VAL A 93 7.09 -3.20 2.82
CA VAL A 93 8.37 -2.90 3.47
C VAL A 93 8.18 -2.12 4.77
N HIS A 94 7.26 -1.15 4.79
CA HIS A 94 7.20 -0.12 5.84
C HIS A 94 6.02 -0.27 6.80
N SER A 95 4.95 -0.98 6.45
CA SER A 95 3.75 -1.10 7.27
C SER A 95 3.71 -2.45 8.03
N PRO A 96 3.94 -2.46 9.36
CA PRO A 96 3.69 -3.67 10.16
C PRO A 96 2.21 -4.09 10.14
N THR A 97 1.29 -3.13 10.02
CA THR A 97 -0.15 -3.43 9.92
C THR A 97 -0.47 -4.19 8.63
N TRP A 98 0.14 -3.81 7.50
CA TRP A 98 0.01 -4.53 6.24
C TRP A 98 0.61 -5.95 6.30
N GLN A 99 1.75 -6.11 6.98
CA GLN A 99 2.40 -7.41 7.15
C GLN A 99 1.59 -8.39 8.02
N ARG A 100 0.78 -7.89 8.95
CA ARG A 100 -0.08 -8.71 9.82
C ARG A 100 -1.17 -9.46 9.05
N PHE A 101 -1.57 -8.97 7.88
CA PHE A 101 -2.67 -9.51 7.08
C PHE A 101 -2.19 -10.03 5.71
N PRO A 102 -1.60 -11.24 5.65
CA PRO A 102 -1.07 -11.81 4.42
C PRO A 102 -2.15 -12.28 3.44
N SER A 103 -3.41 -12.48 3.87
CA SER A 103 -4.46 -13.00 3.00
C SER A 103 -4.77 -12.05 1.85
N GLU A 104 -4.88 -12.60 0.64
CA GLU A 104 -5.19 -11.84 -0.58
C GLU A 104 -6.53 -11.09 -0.46
N SER A 105 -7.54 -11.72 0.15
CA SER A 105 -8.85 -11.10 0.37
C SER A 105 -8.76 -9.88 1.29
N CYS A 106 -7.96 -9.95 2.36
CA CYS A 106 -7.74 -8.83 3.28
C CYS A 106 -6.94 -7.72 2.59
N ARG A 107 -5.89 -8.08 1.85
CA ARG A 107 -5.08 -7.11 1.07
C ARG A 107 -5.92 -6.35 0.07
N LYS A 108 -6.79 -7.06 -0.67
CA LYS A 108 -7.70 -6.43 -1.63
C LYS A 108 -8.68 -5.49 -0.94
N ALA A 109 -9.32 -5.91 0.14
CA ALA A 109 -10.26 -5.07 0.88
C ALA A 109 -9.58 -3.82 1.48
N LEU A 110 -8.37 -3.96 2.01
CA LEU A 110 -7.57 -2.83 2.49
C LEU A 110 -7.17 -1.88 1.36
N PHE A 111 -6.68 -2.44 0.25
CA PHE A 111 -6.28 -1.66 -0.92
C PHE A 111 -7.48 -0.89 -1.50
N ASP A 112 -8.65 -1.51 -1.61
CA ASP A 112 -9.86 -0.85 -2.13
C ASP A 112 -10.29 0.36 -1.27
N GLU A 113 -10.15 0.28 0.06
CA GLU A 113 -10.45 1.42 0.95
C GLU A 113 -9.35 2.49 0.93
N LEU A 114 -8.07 2.08 0.90
CA LEU A 114 -6.92 2.99 0.74
C LEU A 114 -7.00 3.76 -0.58
N HIS A 115 -7.36 3.06 -1.66
CA HIS A 115 -7.50 3.64 -2.98
C HIS A 115 -8.57 4.74 -2.97
N ARG A 116 -9.74 4.44 -2.40
CA ARG A 116 -10.87 5.37 -2.31
C ARG A 116 -10.60 6.60 -1.45
N GLU A 117 -9.96 6.42 -0.30
CA GLU A 117 -9.81 7.50 0.71
C GLU A 117 -8.53 8.29 0.53
N HIS A 118 -7.48 7.73 -0.07
CA HIS A 118 -6.17 8.37 -0.12
C HIS A 118 -5.59 8.43 -1.53
N ILE A 119 -5.58 7.34 -2.29
CA ILE A 119 -4.89 7.32 -3.59
C ILE A 119 -5.64 8.17 -4.63
N GLU A 120 -6.97 8.04 -4.74
CA GLU A 120 -7.78 8.86 -5.66
C GLU A 120 -7.72 10.37 -5.35
N LEU A 121 -7.54 10.73 -4.08
CA LEU A 121 -7.45 12.14 -3.67
C LEU A 121 -6.07 12.74 -3.96
N HIS A 122 -5.04 11.91 -4.11
CA HIS A 122 -3.65 12.34 -4.30
C HIS A 122 -3.09 12.03 -5.69
N ASP A 123 -3.86 11.40 -6.58
CA ASP A 123 -3.43 11.18 -7.95
C ASP A 123 -3.30 12.52 -8.69
N PRO A 124 -2.08 12.92 -9.10
CA PRO A 124 -1.91 14.14 -9.86
C PRO A 124 -2.64 14.00 -11.20
N MET A 125 -3.38 15.05 -11.60
CA MET A 125 -4.05 15.14 -12.92
C MET A 125 -3.13 14.80 -14.11
N PHE A 126 -1.81 14.89 -13.91
CA PHE A 126 -0.76 14.61 -14.88
C PHE A 126 0.23 13.63 -14.26
N THR A 127 0.50 12.53 -14.97
CA THR A 127 1.53 11.56 -14.55
C THR A 127 2.91 12.22 -14.54
N THR A 128 3.82 11.73 -13.71
CA THR A 128 5.22 12.21 -13.69
C THR A 128 5.88 12.13 -15.08
N ALA A 129 5.52 11.11 -15.88
CA ALA A 129 5.95 10.98 -17.26
C ALA A 129 5.47 12.14 -18.15
N SER A 130 4.22 12.58 -18.01
CA SER A 130 3.68 13.72 -18.77
C SER A 130 4.28 15.08 -18.36
N VAL A 131 4.83 15.18 -17.15
CA VAL A 131 5.54 16.37 -16.66
C VAL A 131 6.99 16.40 -17.15
N LEU A 132 7.63 15.24 -17.26
CA LEU A 132 9.06 15.12 -17.55
C LEU A 132 9.38 14.93 -19.03
N PHE A 133 8.46 14.32 -19.77
CA PHE A 133 8.64 14.00 -21.18
C PHE A 133 7.58 14.69 -22.03
N PRO A 134 7.98 15.35 -23.14
CA PRO A 134 7.06 15.85 -24.14
C PRO A 134 6.07 14.75 -24.55
N ALA A 135 4.77 15.08 -24.46
CA ALA A 135 3.72 14.18 -24.91
C ALA A 135 3.78 14.02 -26.43
N THR A 136 3.70 12.78 -26.91
CA THR A 136 3.46 12.50 -28.31
C THR A 136 2.00 12.80 -28.63
N ASP A 137 1.76 13.71 -29.57
CA ASP A 137 0.40 14.04 -30.01
C ASP A 137 -0.06 13.05 -31.10
N PHE A 138 -1.36 12.76 -31.14
CA PHE A 138 -1.98 11.87 -32.13
C PHE A 138 -1.92 12.44 -33.56
N SER A 139 -1.52 13.70 -33.72
CA SER A 139 -1.35 14.38 -35.00
C SER A 139 0.07 14.27 -35.58
N MET A 140 1.02 13.67 -34.85
CA MET A 140 2.42 13.56 -35.26
C MET A 140 2.59 12.59 -36.44
N THR A 141 3.52 12.95 -37.33
CA THR A 141 4.00 12.04 -38.37
C THR A 141 4.94 10.98 -37.77
N ALA A 142 5.13 9.87 -38.48
CA ALA A 142 6.02 8.80 -38.01
C ALA A 142 7.48 9.27 -37.78
N GLU A 143 7.93 10.28 -38.52
CA GLU A 143 9.26 10.89 -38.33
C GLU A 143 9.32 11.73 -37.06
N GLU A 144 8.26 12.49 -36.76
CA GLU A 144 8.14 13.29 -35.53
C GLU A 144 8.00 12.41 -34.28
N GLU A 145 7.25 11.30 -34.35
CA GLU A 145 7.18 10.33 -33.27
C GLU A 145 8.56 9.72 -32.95
N GLN A 146 9.33 9.40 -33.99
CA GLN A 146 10.66 8.83 -33.82
C GLN A 146 11.63 9.85 -33.22
N ALA A 147 11.60 11.09 -33.67
CA ALA A 147 12.39 12.18 -33.10
C ALA A 147 12.02 12.44 -31.63
N ALA A 148 10.73 12.42 -31.28
CA ALA A 148 10.26 12.56 -29.90
C ALA A 148 10.75 11.41 -29.00
N ARG A 149 10.78 10.17 -29.51
CA ARG A 149 11.35 9.02 -28.77
C ARG A 149 12.85 9.16 -28.53
N GLU A 150 13.60 9.67 -29.50
CA GLU A 150 15.04 9.91 -29.36
C GLU A 150 15.34 11.03 -28.38
N GLU A 151 14.55 12.11 -28.43
CA GLU A 151 14.60 13.20 -27.45
C GLU A 151 14.28 12.70 -26.04
N ASN A 152 13.23 11.89 -25.87
CA ASN A 152 12.88 11.29 -24.58
C ASN A 152 13.97 10.37 -24.04
N LYS A 153 14.68 9.62 -24.91
CA LYS A 153 15.86 8.83 -24.50
C LYS A 153 17.03 9.70 -24.06
N ARG A 154 17.24 10.83 -24.74
CA ARG A 154 18.28 11.79 -24.36
C ARG A 154 17.97 12.41 -23.00
N LEU A 155 16.74 12.91 -22.83
CA LEU A 155 16.25 13.48 -21.58
C LEU A 155 16.30 12.47 -20.44
N SER A 156 15.90 11.21 -20.66
CA SER A 156 15.97 10.19 -19.61
C SER A 156 17.41 9.91 -19.16
N THR A 157 18.37 9.95 -20.09
CA THR A 157 19.80 9.80 -19.77
C THR A 157 20.31 10.98 -18.95
N GLU A 158 19.93 12.20 -19.33
CA GLU A 158 20.28 13.43 -18.61
C GLU A 158 19.67 13.47 -17.21
N TYR A 159 18.39 13.10 -17.09
CA TYR A 159 17.68 13.01 -15.82
C TYR A 159 18.30 11.98 -14.89
N VAL A 160 18.63 10.78 -15.38
CA VAL A 160 19.33 9.77 -14.57
C VAL A 160 20.71 10.27 -14.11
N ALA A 161 21.42 11.01 -14.96
CA ALA A 161 22.71 11.60 -14.60
C ALA A 161 22.60 12.72 -13.54
N SER A 162 21.45 13.39 -13.44
CA SER A 162 21.20 14.43 -12.44
C SER A 162 20.63 13.91 -11.12
N LEU A 163 20.12 12.67 -11.08
CA LEU A 163 19.61 12.05 -9.84
C LEU A 163 20.59 12.11 -8.67
N PRO A 164 21.90 11.81 -8.81
CA PRO A 164 22.84 11.88 -7.69
C PRO A 164 22.96 13.27 -7.05
N ALA A 165 22.63 14.35 -7.79
CA ALA A 165 22.63 15.71 -7.23
C ALA A 165 21.47 15.96 -6.25
N LEU A 166 20.45 15.09 -6.26
CA LEU A 166 19.33 15.13 -5.32
C LEU A 166 19.64 14.40 -4.01
N ASP A 167 20.72 13.60 -3.96
CA ASP A 167 21.08 12.83 -2.78
C ASP A 167 21.42 13.73 -1.58
N GLY A 168 20.81 13.43 -0.43
CA GLY A 168 20.99 14.19 0.81
C GLY A 168 20.21 15.51 0.88
N ARG A 169 19.44 15.89 -0.15
CA ARG A 169 18.59 17.09 -0.11
C ARG A 169 17.24 16.80 0.54
N LEU A 170 16.65 17.81 1.17
CA LEU A 170 15.31 17.76 1.74
C LEU A 170 14.26 17.83 0.63
N TYR A 171 13.24 16.98 0.70
CA TYR A 171 12.17 16.91 -0.28
C TYR A 171 11.36 18.21 -0.35
N SER A 172 11.15 18.89 0.78
CA SER A 172 10.49 20.21 0.79
C SER A 172 11.27 21.29 0.03
N ALA A 173 12.60 21.18 -0.02
CA ALA A 173 13.49 22.13 -0.67
C ALA A 173 13.66 21.91 -2.19
N LEU A 174 13.12 20.81 -2.72
CA LEU A 174 13.16 20.48 -4.14
C LEU A 174 12.18 21.32 -4.95
N SER A 175 12.60 21.71 -6.15
CA SER A 175 11.72 22.31 -7.15
C SER A 175 10.67 21.31 -7.64
N SER A 176 9.59 21.81 -8.25
CA SER A 176 8.52 20.95 -8.79
C SER A 176 9.03 19.93 -9.82
N HIS A 177 10.05 20.30 -10.60
CA HIS A 177 10.70 19.40 -11.57
C HIS A 177 11.54 18.32 -10.88
N GLU A 178 12.34 18.68 -9.87
CA GLU A 178 13.13 17.71 -9.10
C GLU A 178 12.25 16.74 -8.29
N LYS A 179 11.09 17.21 -7.80
CA LYS A 179 10.08 16.34 -7.18
C LYS A 179 9.52 15.34 -8.19
N ALA A 180 9.15 15.79 -9.39
CA ALA A 180 8.69 14.89 -10.44
C ALA A 180 9.75 13.85 -10.84
N LEU A 181 11.03 14.22 -10.88
CA LEU A 181 12.15 13.29 -11.11
C LEU A 181 12.25 12.24 -10.00
N ALA A 182 12.26 12.67 -8.74
CA ALA A 182 12.32 11.75 -7.59
C ALA A 182 11.12 10.78 -7.56
N GLN A 183 9.94 11.25 -7.96
CA GLN A 183 8.73 10.43 -8.08
C GLN A 183 8.74 9.50 -9.29
N HIS A 184 9.28 9.92 -10.44
CA HIS A 184 9.36 9.06 -11.62
C HIS A 184 10.36 7.92 -11.41
N TYR A 185 11.48 8.20 -10.73
CA TYR A 185 12.54 7.23 -10.51
C TYR A 185 12.49 6.60 -9.11
N THR A 186 11.29 6.23 -8.62
CA THR A 186 11.07 5.57 -7.30
C THR A 186 11.95 4.34 -7.07
N LYS A 187 12.33 3.61 -8.12
CA LYS A 187 13.24 2.44 -8.03
C LYS A 187 14.68 2.81 -7.70
N GLN A 188 15.12 4.02 -8.05
CA GLN A 188 16.48 4.51 -7.82
C GLN A 188 16.53 5.53 -6.68
N VAL A 189 15.39 6.05 -6.25
CA VAL A 189 15.27 7.08 -5.23
C VAL A 189 14.43 6.56 -4.07
N GLY A 190 15.06 6.41 -2.91
CA GLY A 190 14.40 6.19 -1.64
C GLY A 190 14.27 7.49 -0.83
N PHE A 191 13.39 7.48 0.16
CA PHE A 191 13.26 8.59 1.11
C PHE A 191 13.57 8.13 2.52
N LYS A 192 14.21 9.00 3.31
CA LYS A 192 14.43 8.78 4.74
C LYS A 192 13.79 9.93 5.52
N PRO A 193 12.90 9.66 6.49
CA PRO A 193 12.33 10.71 7.31
C PRO A 193 13.42 11.36 8.19
N ASP A 194 13.44 12.69 8.24
CA ASP A 194 14.33 13.49 9.08
C ASP A 194 13.79 13.71 10.51
N GLY A 195 12.59 13.18 10.80
CA GLY A 195 11.93 13.30 12.11
C GLY A 195 11.29 14.66 12.37
N ASN A 196 11.48 15.65 11.48
CA ASN A 196 10.88 16.98 11.57
C ASN A 196 9.69 17.20 10.58
N GLY A 197 9.15 16.11 10.03
CA GLY A 197 8.08 16.13 9.03
C GLY A 197 8.57 16.32 7.58
N ASP A 198 9.88 16.22 7.33
CA ASP A 198 10.49 16.29 6.01
C ASP A 198 11.28 15.02 5.70
N PHE A 199 11.56 14.81 4.41
CA PHE A 199 12.21 13.61 3.90
C PHE A 199 13.53 13.94 3.23
N VAL A 200 14.59 13.29 3.65
CA VAL A 200 15.88 13.32 2.95
C VAL A 200 15.81 12.34 1.79
N VAL A 201 16.05 12.85 0.58
CA VAL A 201 16.15 12.04 -0.62
C VAL A 201 17.45 11.23 -0.56
N LYS A 202 17.32 9.91 -0.76
CA LYS A 202 18.43 8.98 -0.88
C LYS A 202 18.42 8.38 -2.27
N VAL A 203 19.42 8.70 -3.07
CA VAL A 203 19.55 8.06 -4.37
C VAL A 203 20.37 6.79 -4.20
N ASN A 204 19.71 5.65 -4.37
CA ASN A 204 20.38 4.38 -4.54
C ASN A 204 21.05 4.42 -5.90
N ALA A 205 22.31 4.86 -5.94
CA ALA A 205 23.16 4.72 -7.10
C ALA A 205 23.28 3.22 -7.40
N GLY A 206 22.43 2.74 -8.30
CA GLY A 206 22.52 1.39 -8.84
C GLY A 206 23.86 1.26 -9.55
N ASN A 207 24.72 0.39 -9.02
CA ASN A 207 25.75 -0.29 -9.81
C ASN A 207 25.09 -1.16 -10.89
#